data_AF-A0A3M1XMY6-F1
#
_entry.id   AF-A0A3M1XMY6-F1
#
_cell.length_a   1.000
_cell.length_b   1.000
_cell.length_c   1.000
_cell.angle_alpha   90.00
_cell.angle_beta   90.00
_cell.angle_gamma   90.00
#
_symmetry.space_group_name_H-M   'P 1'
#
loop_
_entity.id
_entity.type
_entity.pdbx_description
1 polymer ?
#
loop_
_entity_poly.entity_id
_entity_poly.type
_entity_poly.pdbx_seq_one_letter_code
_entity_poly.pdbx_strand_id
1 'polypeptide(L)'
;MAHPIVHAMVFAAVSTGIALGTAALSPVQSKEQGALARGGKLYDKWYAVIKADKPKETHPAWPASNTKKKGATTWRCKSCHGWDYLGSAGAYASGSYKTGIKGINGMAGADPAAIVKVLKNDTHKLADKMGDKDFQDLALFVSKGQIDMDKYIDRATKSPKGGDAARGADYFNTMCAQCHGVDGTLPKDMKKTLGKQMGNPWEVMHKIQNGQPAEQMPALRALDPQITVDIMTHLATLPKER
;
A
#
# COMPACT_ATOMS: atom_id res chain seq x y z
N MET A 1 84.97 -4.75 32.17
CA MET A 1 84.86 -3.88 30.98
C MET A 1 83.51 -4.20 30.31
N ALA A 2 82.77 -3.14 29.99
CA ALA A 2 81.41 -3.02 29.45
C ALA A 2 80.68 -4.28 28.90
N HIS A 3 79.45 -4.51 29.39
CA HIS A 3 78.38 -5.21 28.66
C HIS A 3 77.30 -4.18 28.25
N PRO A 4 76.69 -4.29 27.04
CA PRO A 4 75.80 -3.27 26.52
C PRO A 4 74.36 -3.45 27.02
N ILE A 5 73.72 -2.30 27.23
CA ILE A 5 72.31 -2.11 27.60
C ILE A 5 71.43 -2.30 26.35
N VAL A 6 70.49 -3.23 26.40
CA VAL A 6 69.46 -3.40 25.37
C VAL A 6 68.25 -2.53 25.73
N HIS A 7 67.94 -1.54 24.89
CA HIS A 7 66.75 -0.71 25.03
C HIS A 7 65.51 -1.50 24.61
N ALA A 8 64.53 -1.64 25.52
CA ALA A 8 63.19 -2.12 25.18
C ALA A 8 62.35 -0.92 24.71
N MET A 9 62.04 -0.87 23.42
CA MET A 9 61.06 0.07 22.86
C MET A 9 59.64 -0.36 23.22
N VAL A 10 58.94 0.48 23.98
CA VAL A 10 57.51 0.37 24.26
C VAL A 10 56.74 0.91 23.06
N PHE A 11 56.02 0.05 22.35
CA PHE A 11 54.98 0.46 21.41
C PHE A 11 53.64 0.60 22.16
N ALA A 12 53.21 1.83 22.41
CA ALA A 12 51.85 2.12 22.86
C ALA A 12 50.91 2.09 21.65
N ALA A 13 50.14 1.01 21.51
CA ALA A 13 49.05 0.93 20.54
C ALA A 13 47.86 1.74 21.06
N VAL A 14 47.62 2.93 20.50
CA VAL A 14 46.38 3.68 20.69
C VAL A 14 45.32 3.06 19.76
N SER A 15 44.51 2.16 20.30
CA SER A 15 43.35 1.61 19.61
C SER A 15 42.18 2.60 19.69
N THR A 16 41.99 3.41 18.65
CA THR A 16 40.78 4.23 18.47
C THR A 16 39.60 3.29 18.18
N GLY A 17 38.82 2.96 19.21
CA GLY A 17 37.61 2.16 19.07
C GLY A 17 36.55 2.91 18.26
N ILE A 18 36.29 2.45 17.04
CA ILE A 18 35.10 2.84 16.27
C ILE A 18 33.89 2.20 16.95
N ALA A 19 33.10 3.00 17.67
CA ALA A 19 31.81 2.58 18.17
C ALA A 19 30.85 2.39 16.98
N LEU A 20 30.69 1.15 16.52
CA LEU A 20 29.56 0.77 15.66
C LEU A 20 28.28 0.89 16.50
N GLY A 21 27.60 2.04 16.40
CA GLY A 21 26.27 2.21 16.93
C GLY A 21 25.30 1.28 16.19
N THR A 22 24.94 0.15 16.81
CA THR A 22 23.80 -0.64 16.37
C THR A 22 22.54 0.20 16.61
N ALA A 23 22.00 0.81 15.56
CA ALA A 23 20.69 1.43 15.61
C ALA A 23 19.65 0.33 15.89
N ALA A 24 19.27 0.17 17.15
CA ALA A 24 18.17 -0.70 17.52
C ALA A 24 16.90 -0.18 16.85
N LEU A 25 16.32 -0.99 15.95
CA LEU A 25 15.01 -0.72 15.36
C LEU A 25 14.00 -0.56 16.49
N SER A 26 13.55 0.67 16.72
CA SER A 26 12.68 1.00 17.85
C SER A 26 11.28 0.38 17.68
N PRO A 27 10.60 -0.04 18.76
CA PRO A 27 9.23 -0.59 18.72
C PRO A 27 8.17 0.35 18.10
N VAL A 28 8.53 1.62 17.91
CA VAL A 28 7.70 2.65 17.27
C VAL A 28 7.57 2.41 15.76
N GLN A 29 8.63 1.97 15.10
CA GLN A 29 8.66 1.80 13.64
C GLN A 29 7.90 0.55 13.17
N SER A 30 7.85 -0.51 13.99
CA SER A 30 7.06 -1.72 13.70
C SER A 30 5.54 -1.49 13.83
N LYS A 31 5.11 -0.67 14.81
CA LYS A 31 3.69 -0.28 14.97
C LYS A 31 3.22 0.61 13.81
N GLU A 32 4.09 1.44 13.24
CA GLU A 32 3.75 2.33 12.12
C GLU A 32 3.39 1.54 10.85
N GLN A 33 4.13 0.50 10.48
CA GLN A 33 3.83 -0.30 9.28
C GLN A 33 2.46 -0.98 9.35
N GLY A 34 2.09 -1.51 10.51
CA GLY A 34 0.77 -2.09 10.73
C GLY A 34 -0.36 -1.05 10.59
N ALA A 35 -0.17 0.14 11.15
CA ALA A 35 -1.12 1.25 11.01
C ALA A 35 -1.25 1.73 9.56
N LEU A 36 -0.13 1.86 8.84
CA LEU A 36 -0.13 2.21 7.41
C LEU A 36 -0.89 1.19 6.56
N ALA A 37 -0.61 -0.11 6.75
CA ALA A 37 -1.31 -1.17 6.02
C ALA A 37 -2.82 -1.16 6.32
N ARG A 38 -3.20 -0.99 7.59
CA ARG A 38 -4.61 -0.87 7.98
C ARG A 38 -5.26 0.38 7.36
N GLY A 39 -4.56 1.52 7.36
CA GLY A 39 -4.99 2.75 6.71
C GLY A 39 -5.24 2.59 5.21
N GLY A 40 -4.43 1.79 4.51
CA GLY A 40 -4.70 1.46 3.11
C GLY A 40 -5.94 0.57 2.92
N LYS A 41 -6.21 -0.38 3.82
CA LYS A 41 -7.48 -1.12 3.80
C LYS A 41 -8.68 -0.18 4.01
N LEU A 42 -8.55 0.81 4.89
CA LEU A 42 -9.59 1.84 5.09
C LEU A 42 -9.79 2.68 3.82
N TYR A 43 -8.70 3.08 3.17
CA TYR A 43 -8.73 3.81 1.89
C TYR A 43 -9.46 3.03 0.79
N ASP A 44 -9.26 1.70 0.73
CA ASP A 44 -9.98 0.80 -0.15
C ASP A 44 -11.47 0.75 0.21
N LYS A 45 -11.81 0.33 1.42
CA LYS A 45 -13.21 0.05 1.81
C LYS A 45 -13.41 0.12 3.33
N TRP A 46 -13.34 1.33 3.89
CA TRP A 46 -13.43 1.60 5.33
C TRP A 46 -14.57 0.87 6.04
N TYR A 47 -15.80 0.92 5.49
CA TYR A 47 -16.97 0.33 6.14
C TYR A 47 -16.86 -1.19 6.30
N ALA A 48 -16.13 -1.89 5.43
CA ALA A 48 -15.88 -3.31 5.58
C ALA A 48 -14.79 -3.60 6.62
N VAL A 49 -13.76 -2.76 6.70
CA VAL A 49 -12.67 -2.91 7.69
C VAL A 49 -13.19 -2.73 9.12
N ILE A 50 -14.04 -1.73 9.33
CA ILE A 50 -14.57 -1.40 10.66
C ILE A 50 -15.93 -2.07 10.96
N LYS A 51 -16.43 -2.90 10.03
CA LYS A 51 -17.74 -3.57 10.10
C LYS A 51 -18.92 -2.61 10.32
N ALA A 52 -18.83 -1.40 9.76
CA ALA A 52 -19.92 -0.43 9.76
C ALA A 52 -20.98 -0.78 8.71
N ASP A 53 -22.18 -0.23 8.88
CA ASP A 53 -23.23 -0.35 7.89
C ASP A 53 -22.77 0.17 6.53
N LYS A 54 -23.00 -0.67 5.50
CA LYS A 54 -22.68 -0.32 4.13
C LYS A 54 -23.52 0.88 3.68
N PRO A 55 -22.92 2.00 3.24
CA PRO A 55 -23.67 3.16 2.77
C PRO A 55 -24.59 2.79 1.59
N LYS A 56 -25.87 3.14 1.69
CA LYS A 56 -26.86 2.85 0.65
C LYS A 56 -26.86 3.92 -0.43
N GLU A 57 -26.82 5.18 -0.01
CA GLU A 57 -26.88 6.35 -0.88
C GLU A 57 -25.56 6.64 -1.60
N THR A 58 -25.65 7.40 -2.69
CA THR A 58 -24.47 7.99 -3.34
C THR A 58 -23.86 9.06 -2.43
N HIS A 59 -22.53 9.09 -2.35
CA HIS A 59 -21.82 10.09 -1.58
C HIS A 59 -22.13 11.50 -2.12
N PRO A 60 -22.49 12.50 -1.30
CA PRO A 60 -22.91 13.81 -1.78
C PRO A 60 -21.87 14.55 -2.64
N ALA A 61 -20.58 14.38 -2.33
CA ALA A 61 -19.49 14.94 -3.13
C ALA A 61 -19.18 14.14 -4.42
N TRP A 62 -19.89 13.05 -4.70
CA TRP A 62 -19.71 12.33 -5.96
C TRP A 62 -20.22 13.19 -7.12
N PRO A 63 -19.44 13.42 -8.19
CA PRO A 63 -19.83 14.33 -9.26
C PRO A 63 -21.11 13.88 -9.95
N ALA A 64 -22.09 14.78 -10.08
CA ALA A 64 -23.34 14.51 -10.79
C ALA A 64 -23.11 14.11 -12.27
N SER A 65 -22.01 14.56 -12.86
CA SER A 65 -21.60 14.19 -14.23
C SER A 65 -21.18 12.72 -14.38
N ASN A 66 -20.89 12.00 -13.29
CA ASN A 66 -20.54 10.58 -13.33
C ASN A 66 -21.71 9.70 -12.87
N THR A 67 -22.51 9.26 -13.84
CA THR A 67 -23.65 8.35 -13.65
C THR A 67 -23.29 6.87 -13.66
N LYS A 68 -22.01 6.52 -13.90
CA LYS A 68 -21.53 5.13 -14.04
C LYS A 68 -21.34 4.42 -12.70
N LYS A 69 -21.35 5.16 -11.58
CA LYS A 69 -21.22 4.65 -10.21
C LYS A 69 -22.30 5.26 -9.32
N LYS A 70 -22.71 4.50 -8.31
CA LYS A 70 -23.71 4.91 -7.32
C LYS A 70 -23.57 4.12 -6.02
N GLY A 71 -24.23 4.59 -4.97
CA GLY A 71 -24.30 3.93 -3.67
C GLY A 71 -22.93 3.76 -3.00
N ALA A 72 -22.78 2.71 -2.18
CA ALA A 72 -21.58 2.40 -1.40
C ALA A 72 -20.24 2.56 -2.11
N THR A 73 -20.17 2.27 -3.42
CA THR A 73 -18.90 2.38 -4.18
C THR A 73 -18.37 3.81 -4.18
N THR A 74 -19.25 4.81 -4.15
CA THR A 74 -18.89 6.23 -4.16
C THR A 74 -18.36 6.73 -2.81
N TRP A 75 -18.51 5.94 -1.74
CA TRP A 75 -18.01 6.23 -0.39
C TRP A 75 -16.60 5.69 -0.12
N ARG A 76 -15.98 5.02 -1.11
CA ARG A 76 -14.61 4.50 -1.01
C ARG A 76 -13.64 5.59 -1.43
N CYS A 77 -12.61 5.87 -0.62
CA CYS A 77 -11.62 6.92 -0.92
C CYS A 77 -10.99 6.70 -2.30
N LYS A 78 -10.60 5.45 -2.60
CA LYS A 78 -10.06 5.05 -3.89
C LYS A 78 -10.95 5.42 -5.08
N SER A 79 -12.28 5.47 -4.90
CA SER A 79 -13.22 5.69 -6.00
C SER A 79 -13.17 7.12 -6.54
N CYS A 80 -12.81 8.08 -5.70
CA CYS A 80 -12.58 9.46 -6.10
C CYS A 80 -11.09 9.72 -6.38
N HIS A 81 -10.22 9.19 -5.52
CA HIS A 81 -8.79 9.54 -5.50
C HIS A 81 -7.86 8.56 -6.25
N GLY A 82 -8.42 7.53 -6.88
CA GLY A 82 -7.68 6.59 -7.74
C GLY A 82 -6.98 5.46 -6.98
N TRP A 83 -6.82 4.31 -7.61
CA TRP A 83 -5.99 3.23 -7.04
C TRP A 83 -4.51 3.59 -7.00
N ASP A 84 -4.10 4.47 -7.90
CA ASP A 84 -2.76 5.03 -8.05
C ASP A 84 -2.55 6.32 -7.27
N TYR A 85 -3.53 6.70 -6.44
CA TYR A 85 -3.50 7.88 -5.57
C TYR A 85 -3.49 9.25 -6.28
N LEU A 86 -3.57 9.29 -7.62
CA LEU A 86 -3.48 10.51 -8.42
C LEU A 86 -4.84 11.07 -8.87
N GLY A 87 -5.93 10.34 -8.66
CA GLY A 87 -7.27 10.75 -9.06
C GLY A 87 -7.35 11.12 -10.55
N SER A 88 -7.84 12.32 -10.85
CA SER A 88 -8.00 12.84 -12.21
C SER A 88 -6.69 13.05 -12.97
N ALA A 89 -5.55 13.14 -12.28
CA ALA A 89 -4.23 13.25 -12.91
C ALA A 89 -3.63 11.88 -13.30
N GLY A 90 -4.26 10.77 -12.90
CA GLY A 90 -3.75 9.41 -13.13
C GLY A 90 -4.73 8.52 -13.87
N ALA A 91 -4.84 7.26 -13.43
CA ALA A 91 -5.64 6.21 -14.05
C ALA A 91 -7.14 6.57 -14.13
N TYR A 92 -7.62 7.53 -13.32
CA TYR A 92 -9.00 7.99 -13.30
C TYR A 92 -9.21 9.29 -14.11
N ALA A 93 -8.26 9.71 -14.94
CA ALA A 93 -8.46 10.73 -15.97
C ALA A 93 -9.56 10.33 -16.98
N SER A 94 -9.81 9.02 -17.12
CA SER A 94 -10.83 8.45 -17.99
C SER A 94 -11.53 7.22 -17.37
N GLY A 95 -12.44 6.58 -18.10
CA GLY A 95 -13.11 5.36 -17.68
C GLY A 95 -14.30 5.56 -16.74
N SER A 96 -14.70 4.49 -16.04
CA SER A 96 -15.93 4.48 -15.22
C SER A 96 -15.81 5.25 -13.90
N TYR A 97 -14.60 5.61 -13.48
CA TYR A 97 -14.34 6.41 -12.29
C TYR A 97 -13.80 7.81 -12.63
N LYS A 98 -14.02 8.30 -13.86
CA LYS A 98 -13.69 9.70 -14.21
C LYS A 98 -14.55 10.66 -13.40
N THR A 99 -14.00 11.20 -12.32
CA THR A 99 -14.68 12.15 -11.42
C THR A 99 -14.19 13.59 -11.60
N GLY A 100 -12.98 13.78 -12.12
CA GLY A 100 -12.31 15.09 -12.11
C GLY A 100 -11.70 15.46 -10.75
N ILE A 101 -11.87 14.63 -9.72
CA ILE A 101 -11.33 14.86 -8.37
C ILE A 101 -9.85 14.52 -8.33
N LYS A 102 -9.04 15.40 -7.72
CA LYS A 102 -7.60 15.21 -7.56
C LYS A 102 -7.25 14.02 -6.65
N GLY A 103 -6.05 13.50 -6.83
CA GLY A 103 -5.46 12.47 -5.98
C GLY A 103 -5.19 12.92 -4.54
N ILE A 104 -4.81 11.94 -3.70
CA ILE A 104 -4.33 12.19 -2.33
C ILE A 104 -2.82 12.50 -2.29
N ASN A 105 -2.11 12.37 -3.40
CA ASN A 105 -0.67 12.64 -3.51
C ASN A 105 -0.28 14.06 -3.04
N GLY A 106 -1.17 15.05 -3.17
CA GLY A 106 -0.95 16.40 -2.64
C GLY A 106 -0.96 16.52 -1.10
N MET A 107 -1.30 15.45 -0.38
CA MET A 107 -1.28 15.38 1.09
C MET A 107 -0.13 14.51 1.62
N ALA A 108 0.79 14.06 0.76
CA ALA A 108 1.98 13.35 1.20
C ALA A 108 2.83 14.24 2.13
N GLY A 109 3.23 13.70 3.28
CA GLY A 109 3.96 14.42 4.33
C GLY A 109 3.14 15.40 5.16
N ALA A 110 1.85 15.60 4.87
CA ALA A 110 1.00 16.48 5.67
C ALA A 110 0.75 15.89 7.07
N ASP A 111 0.51 16.76 8.06
CA ASP A 111 0.18 16.33 9.42
C ASP A 111 -1.10 15.46 9.42
N PRO A 112 -1.06 14.22 9.96
CA PRO A 112 -2.24 13.39 10.11
C PRO A 112 -3.43 14.10 10.79
N ALA A 113 -3.20 14.98 11.76
CA ALA A 113 -4.31 15.71 12.41
C ALA A 113 -5.02 16.68 11.44
N ALA A 114 -4.27 17.32 10.54
CA ALA A 114 -4.83 18.15 9.47
C ALA A 114 -5.64 17.30 8.46
N ILE A 115 -5.14 16.11 8.13
CA ILE A 115 -5.87 15.16 7.26
C ILE A 115 -7.17 14.69 7.92
N VAL A 116 -7.17 14.40 9.22
CA VAL A 116 -8.40 14.04 9.95
C VAL A 116 -9.43 15.17 9.87
N LYS A 117 -9.02 16.44 10.04
CA LYS A 117 -9.94 17.58 9.87
C LYS A 117 -10.56 17.60 8.47
N VAL A 118 -9.78 17.31 7.43
CA VAL A 118 -10.29 17.22 6.04
C VAL A 118 -11.26 16.06 5.87
N LEU A 119 -10.99 14.88 6.45
CA LEU A 119 -11.89 13.72 6.39
C LEU A 119 -13.23 13.99 7.09
N LYS A 120 -13.23 14.79 8.16
CA LYS A 120 -14.43 15.13 8.92
C LYS A 120 -15.25 16.30 8.34
N ASN A 121 -14.70 17.05 7.38
CA ASN A 121 -15.34 18.26 6.85
C ASN A 121 -16.62 18.00 6.04
N ASP A 122 -17.29 19.07 5.63
CA ASP A 122 -18.53 18.99 4.85
C ASP A 122 -18.42 18.37 3.47
N THR A 123 -17.21 18.26 2.92
CA THR A 123 -16.97 17.57 1.66
C THR A 123 -16.93 16.06 1.85
N HIS A 124 -16.13 15.55 2.79
CA HIS A 124 -15.93 14.10 2.99
C HIS A 124 -16.99 13.47 3.90
N LYS A 125 -17.58 14.24 4.82
CA LYS A 125 -18.69 13.83 5.69
C LYS A 125 -18.45 12.51 6.43
N LEU A 126 -17.21 12.27 6.89
CA LEU A 126 -16.88 11.05 7.63
C LEU A 126 -16.94 11.21 9.15
N ALA A 127 -17.18 12.41 9.70
CA ALA A 127 -17.06 12.75 11.12
C ALA A 127 -17.59 11.66 12.09
N ASP A 128 -18.79 11.15 11.82
CA ASP A 128 -19.47 10.16 12.67
C ASP A 128 -19.48 8.75 12.06
N LYS A 129 -18.59 8.47 11.10
CA LYS A 129 -18.54 7.19 10.36
C LYS A 129 -17.51 6.20 10.90
N MET A 130 -16.52 6.66 11.66
CA MET A 130 -15.41 5.83 12.13
C MET A 130 -14.84 6.34 13.45
N GLY A 131 -14.16 5.48 14.21
CA GLY A 131 -13.54 5.86 15.48
C GLY A 131 -12.22 6.63 15.28
N ASP A 132 -11.72 7.26 16.33
CA ASP A 132 -10.49 8.08 16.25
C ASP A 132 -9.27 7.26 15.77
N LYS A 133 -9.16 6.00 16.19
CA LYS A 133 -8.11 5.09 15.72
C LYS A 133 -8.17 4.87 14.19
N ASP A 134 -9.37 4.79 13.63
CA ASP A 134 -9.59 4.61 12.19
C ASP A 134 -9.18 5.84 11.41
N PHE A 135 -9.58 7.01 11.91
CA PHE A 135 -9.15 8.29 11.37
C PHE A 135 -7.64 8.44 11.39
N GLN A 136 -7.00 8.10 12.51
CA GLN A 136 -5.55 8.18 12.65
C GLN A 136 -4.84 7.25 11.67
N ASP A 137 -5.26 5.99 11.55
CA ASP A 137 -4.63 5.03 10.63
C ASP A 137 -4.82 5.44 9.16
N LEU A 138 -6.03 5.89 8.79
CA LEU A 138 -6.31 6.38 7.44
C LEU A 138 -5.52 7.66 7.13
N ALA A 139 -5.47 8.61 8.06
CA ALA A 139 -4.71 9.85 7.90
C ALA A 139 -3.21 9.59 7.82
N LEU A 140 -2.68 8.66 8.62
CA LEU A 140 -1.30 8.25 8.54
C LEU A 140 -0.98 7.62 7.18
N PHE A 141 -1.87 6.78 6.65
CA PHE A 141 -1.72 6.24 5.30
C PHE A 141 -1.74 7.33 4.22
N VAL A 142 -2.64 8.30 4.31
CA VAL A 142 -2.66 9.43 3.37
C VAL A 142 -1.37 10.26 3.48
N SER A 143 -0.84 10.48 4.68
CA SER A 143 0.41 11.23 4.86
C SER A 143 1.65 10.47 4.38
N LYS A 144 1.80 9.21 4.80
CA LYS A 144 3.07 8.47 4.70
C LYS A 144 2.97 7.09 4.02
N GLY A 145 1.76 6.61 3.74
CA GLY A 145 1.51 5.26 3.22
C GLY A 145 1.41 5.15 1.71
N GLN A 146 1.33 6.28 1.02
CA GLN A 146 1.32 6.35 -0.44
C GLN A 146 2.66 5.86 -1.02
N ILE A 147 2.60 5.18 -2.16
CA ILE A 147 3.77 4.83 -2.97
C ILE A 147 3.60 5.44 -4.35
N ASP A 148 4.70 5.92 -4.92
CA ASP A 148 4.74 6.32 -6.32
C ASP A 148 4.70 5.07 -7.20
N MET A 149 3.49 4.66 -7.59
CA MET A 149 3.27 3.45 -8.37
C MET A 149 3.85 3.54 -9.79
N ASP A 150 4.13 4.74 -10.31
CA ASP A 150 4.74 4.91 -11.62
C ASP A 150 6.20 4.48 -11.67
N LYS A 151 6.84 4.30 -10.53
CA LYS A 151 8.16 3.65 -10.48
C LYS A 151 8.08 2.18 -10.87
N TYR A 152 6.92 1.54 -10.65
CA TYR A 152 6.76 0.10 -10.72
C TYR A 152 5.76 -0.37 -11.77
N ILE A 153 4.92 0.51 -12.31
CA ILE A 153 3.88 0.18 -13.29
C ILE A 153 4.06 1.09 -14.50
N ASP A 154 4.04 0.50 -15.69
CA ASP A 154 3.91 1.24 -16.94
C ASP A 154 2.42 1.60 -17.12
N ARG A 155 2.09 2.90 -17.18
CA ARG A 155 0.70 3.34 -17.29
C ARG A 155 0.07 3.02 -18.64
N ALA A 156 0.85 3.01 -19.71
CA ALA A 156 0.36 2.81 -21.06
C ALA A 156 -0.01 1.34 -21.28
N THR A 157 0.86 0.42 -20.86
CA THR A 157 0.64 -1.03 -21.02
C THR A 157 -0.07 -1.66 -19.84
N LYS A 158 -0.15 -0.97 -18.69
CA LYS A 158 -0.65 -1.48 -17.40
C LYS A 158 0.13 -2.71 -16.93
N SER A 159 1.44 -2.72 -17.13
CA SER A 159 2.31 -3.84 -16.78
C SER A 159 3.29 -3.47 -15.68
N PRO A 160 3.69 -4.41 -14.81
CA PRO A 160 4.80 -4.19 -13.88
C PRO A 160 6.11 -3.89 -14.63
N LYS A 161 6.97 -3.05 -14.03
CA LYS A 161 8.28 -2.68 -14.56
C LYS A 161 9.38 -3.30 -13.72
N GLY A 162 10.32 -3.98 -14.37
CA GLY A 162 11.52 -4.51 -13.71
C GLY A 162 11.25 -5.63 -12.70
N GLY A 163 10.13 -6.35 -12.83
CA GLY A 163 9.85 -7.52 -11.98
C GLY A 163 10.36 -8.82 -12.58
N ASP A 164 10.78 -9.74 -11.71
CA ASP A 164 11.20 -11.10 -12.05
C ASP A 164 10.06 -12.09 -11.79
N ALA A 165 9.55 -12.72 -12.86
CA ALA A 165 8.45 -13.67 -12.77
C ALA A 165 8.80 -14.96 -12.02
N ALA A 166 10.06 -15.41 -12.09
CA ALA A 166 10.51 -16.63 -11.43
C ALA A 166 10.58 -16.42 -9.92
N ARG A 167 11.21 -15.31 -9.47
CA ARG A 167 11.17 -14.92 -8.05
C ARG A 167 9.75 -14.63 -7.58
N GLY A 168 8.94 -14.01 -8.44
CA GLY A 168 7.53 -13.77 -8.18
C GLY A 168 6.74 -15.04 -7.91
N ALA A 169 7.02 -16.11 -8.65
CA ALA A 169 6.43 -17.43 -8.43
C ALA A 169 6.85 -18.03 -7.08
N ASP A 170 8.12 -17.89 -6.69
CA ASP A 170 8.60 -18.36 -5.38
C ASP A 170 7.88 -17.65 -4.22
N TYR A 171 7.78 -16.32 -4.28
CA TYR A 171 7.02 -15.54 -3.30
C TYR A 171 5.53 -15.90 -3.31
N PHE A 172 4.93 -16.03 -4.49
CA PHE A 172 3.52 -16.37 -4.63
C PHE A 172 3.20 -17.76 -4.07
N ASN A 173 4.00 -18.77 -4.40
CA ASN A 173 3.78 -20.15 -3.97
C ASN A 173 3.95 -20.32 -2.45
N THR A 174 4.81 -19.52 -1.84
CA THR A 174 5.07 -19.57 -0.39
C THR A 174 4.11 -18.73 0.45
N MET A 175 3.60 -17.61 -0.10
CA MET A 175 2.82 -16.64 0.68
C MET A 175 1.36 -16.52 0.27
N CYS A 176 1.02 -16.83 -0.99
CA CYS A 176 -0.28 -16.50 -1.59
C CYS A 176 -1.06 -17.75 -2.01
N ALA A 177 -0.38 -18.77 -2.54
CA ALA A 177 -1.01 -19.96 -3.11
C ALA A 177 -1.82 -20.78 -2.10
N GLN A 178 -1.51 -20.67 -0.80
CA GLN A 178 -2.29 -21.32 0.27
C GLN A 178 -3.76 -20.89 0.29
N CYS A 179 -4.05 -19.67 -0.18
CA CYS A 179 -5.42 -19.14 -0.28
C CYS A 179 -5.87 -18.98 -1.74
N HIS A 180 -4.96 -18.65 -2.65
CA HIS A 180 -5.27 -18.31 -4.03
C HIS A 180 -5.12 -19.47 -5.03
N GLY A 181 -4.60 -20.62 -4.58
CA GLY A 181 -4.20 -21.71 -5.46
C GLY A 181 -2.94 -21.35 -6.24
N VAL A 182 -2.18 -22.37 -6.68
CA VAL A 182 -0.96 -22.17 -7.48
C VAL A 182 -1.25 -21.54 -8.84
N ASP A 183 -2.47 -21.68 -9.34
CA ASP A 183 -2.96 -21.10 -10.59
C ASP A 183 -3.66 -19.74 -10.39
N GLY A 184 -3.79 -19.25 -9.15
CA GLY A 184 -4.45 -17.98 -8.84
C GLY A 184 -5.95 -17.95 -9.16
N THR A 185 -6.62 -19.10 -9.25
CA THR A 185 -8.05 -19.19 -9.58
C THR A 185 -8.97 -19.19 -8.35
N LEU A 186 -8.39 -19.29 -7.15
CA LEU A 186 -9.09 -19.34 -5.86
C LEU A 186 -9.07 -18.01 -5.09
N PRO A 187 -10.00 -17.84 -4.14
CA PRO A 187 -11.21 -18.66 -3.94
C PRO A 187 -12.25 -18.46 -5.06
N LYS A 188 -13.18 -19.41 -5.24
CA LYS A 188 -14.13 -19.42 -6.37
C LYS A 188 -15.15 -18.27 -6.31
N ASP A 189 -15.43 -17.75 -5.12
CA ASP A 189 -16.31 -16.60 -4.88
C ASP A 189 -15.67 -15.25 -5.24
N MET A 190 -14.34 -15.19 -5.42
CA MET A 190 -13.73 -14.05 -6.08
C MET A 190 -14.27 -13.91 -7.50
N LYS A 191 -14.66 -12.69 -7.89
CA LYS A 191 -15.26 -12.44 -9.22
C LYS A 191 -14.30 -12.63 -10.41
N LYS A 192 -12.99 -12.68 -10.15
CA LYS A 192 -11.92 -12.68 -11.15
C LYS A 192 -10.77 -13.52 -10.62
N THR A 193 -10.12 -14.28 -11.49
CA THR A 193 -8.81 -14.87 -11.21
C THR A 193 -7.77 -13.78 -10.96
N LEU A 194 -6.65 -14.11 -10.31
CA LEU A 194 -5.57 -13.15 -10.12
C LEU A 194 -4.98 -12.68 -11.45
N GLY A 195 -4.85 -13.55 -12.45
CA GLY A 195 -4.43 -13.16 -13.80
C GLY A 195 -5.36 -12.13 -14.44
N LYS A 196 -6.69 -12.23 -14.20
CA LYS A 196 -7.65 -11.23 -14.67
C LYS A 196 -7.58 -9.92 -13.89
N GLN A 197 -7.22 -9.96 -12.61
CA GLN A 197 -7.08 -8.76 -11.78
C GLN A 197 -5.93 -7.85 -12.26
N MET A 198 -4.90 -8.41 -12.90
CA MET A 198 -3.81 -7.64 -13.51
C MET A 198 -4.26 -6.67 -14.60
N GLY A 199 -5.52 -6.71 -15.07
CA GLY A 199 -6.11 -5.62 -15.85
C GLY A 199 -6.22 -4.28 -15.10
N ASN A 200 -6.00 -4.28 -13.79
CA ASN A 200 -5.89 -3.10 -12.93
C ASN A 200 -4.70 -3.26 -11.96
N PRO A 201 -3.45 -3.07 -12.43
CA PRO A 201 -2.25 -3.36 -11.65
C PRO A 201 -2.13 -2.47 -10.41
N TRP A 202 -2.64 -1.24 -10.43
CA TRP A 202 -2.63 -0.35 -9.27
C TRP A 202 -3.47 -0.88 -8.10
N GLU A 203 -4.61 -1.52 -8.40
CA GLU A 203 -5.42 -2.19 -7.37
C GLU A 203 -4.70 -3.40 -6.79
N VAL A 204 -4.06 -4.20 -7.65
CA VAL A 204 -3.29 -5.36 -7.22
C VAL A 204 -2.13 -4.95 -6.32
N MET A 205 -1.33 -3.95 -6.73
CA MET A 205 -0.23 -3.42 -5.94
C MET A 205 -0.71 -2.89 -4.59
N HIS A 206 -1.81 -2.11 -4.59
CA HIS A 206 -2.41 -1.60 -3.36
C HIS A 206 -2.77 -2.73 -2.40
N LYS A 207 -3.42 -3.79 -2.90
CA LYS A 207 -3.90 -4.91 -2.08
C LYS A 207 -2.77 -5.81 -1.60
N ILE A 208 -1.74 -6.07 -2.39
CA ILE A 208 -0.56 -6.82 -1.92
C ILE A 208 0.11 -6.05 -0.78
N GLN A 209 0.29 -4.74 -0.94
CA GLN A 209 0.94 -3.92 0.07
C GLN A 209 0.09 -3.74 1.34
N ASN A 210 -1.23 -3.60 1.23
CA ASN A 210 -2.10 -3.24 2.36
C ASN A 210 -2.96 -4.40 2.90
N GLY A 211 -3.09 -5.49 2.16
CA GLY A 211 -4.08 -6.53 2.38
C GLY A 211 -5.47 -6.20 1.81
N GLN A 212 -6.38 -7.15 1.93
CA GLN A 212 -7.76 -7.06 1.45
C GLN A 212 -8.71 -6.66 2.59
N PRO A 213 -9.60 -5.66 2.41
CA PRO A 213 -10.62 -5.35 3.41
C PRO A 213 -11.57 -6.53 3.67
N ALA A 214 -11.80 -6.82 4.96
CA ALA A 214 -12.67 -7.89 5.46
C ALA A 214 -12.25 -9.33 5.10
N GLU A 215 -11.03 -9.55 4.62
CA GLU A 215 -10.47 -10.88 4.36
C GLU A 215 -9.14 -11.07 5.11
N GLN A 216 -8.67 -12.31 5.19
CA GLN A 216 -7.38 -12.66 5.83
C GLN A 216 -6.16 -12.50 4.91
N MET A 217 -6.30 -11.81 3.76
CA MET A 217 -5.16 -11.54 2.87
C MET A 217 -4.13 -10.64 3.61
N PRO A 218 -2.88 -11.11 3.78
CA PRO A 218 -1.86 -10.38 4.52
C PRO A 218 -1.43 -9.11 3.80
N ALA A 219 -0.83 -8.18 4.55
CA ALA A 219 -0.24 -6.96 4.01
C ALA A 219 1.28 -7.15 3.93
N LEU A 220 1.87 -6.94 2.74
CA LEU A 220 3.30 -7.12 2.51
C LEU A 220 4.10 -5.81 2.60
N ARG A 221 3.50 -4.72 3.08
CA ARG A 221 4.11 -3.36 3.11
C ARG A 221 5.51 -3.30 3.74
N ALA A 222 5.75 -4.11 4.76
CA ALA A 222 7.03 -4.09 5.48
C ALA A 222 8.17 -4.73 4.66
N LEU A 223 7.85 -5.44 3.58
CA LEU A 223 8.80 -6.06 2.68
C LEU A 223 9.24 -5.05 1.60
N ASP A 224 10.37 -5.36 0.95
CA ASP A 224 10.86 -4.58 -0.18
C ASP A 224 9.76 -4.49 -1.27
N PRO A 225 9.39 -3.29 -1.76
CA PRO A 225 8.42 -3.14 -2.84
C PRO A 225 8.72 -3.98 -4.09
N GLN A 226 9.99 -4.30 -4.37
CA GLN A 226 10.39 -5.18 -5.46
C GLN A 226 9.74 -6.56 -5.35
N ILE A 227 9.52 -7.09 -4.13
CA ILE A 227 8.81 -8.37 -3.92
C ILE A 227 7.38 -8.27 -4.46
N THR A 228 6.71 -7.14 -4.23
CA THR A 228 5.36 -6.91 -4.79
C THR A 228 5.41 -6.87 -6.32
N VAL A 229 6.42 -6.23 -6.91
CA VAL A 229 6.57 -6.14 -8.37
C VAL A 229 6.83 -7.51 -8.98
N ASP A 230 7.72 -8.31 -8.39
CA ASP A 230 8.02 -9.69 -8.81
C ASP A 230 6.74 -10.55 -8.75
N ILE A 231 6.00 -10.50 -7.64
CA ILE A 231 4.69 -11.18 -7.52
C ILE A 231 3.75 -10.73 -8.62
N MET A 232 3.60 -9.43 -8.86
CA MET A 232 2.70 -8.90 -9.90
C MET A 232 3.12 -9.35 -11.30
N THR A 233 4.41 -9.45 -11.59
CA THR A 233 4.91 -9.99 -12.86
C THR A 233 4.51 -11.45 -13.01
N HIS A 234 4.63 -12.27 -11.96
CA HIS A 234 4.13 -13.64 -11.99
C HIS A 234 2.59 -13.70 -12.15
N LEU A 235 1.83 -12.87 -11.44
CA LEU A 235 0.37 -12.84 -11.59
C LEU A 235 -0.06 -12.53 -13.03
N ALA A 236 0.72 -11.75 -13.78
CA ALA A 236 0.43 -11.45 -15.18
C ALA A 236 0.57 -12.66 -16.11
N THR A 237 1.26 -13.74 -15.69
CA THR A 237 1.37 -15.01 -16.44
C THR A 237 0.27 -16.00 -16.08
N LEU A 238 -0.51 -15.77 -15.03
CA LEU A 238 -1.55 -16.68 -14.57
C LEU A 238 -2.81 -16.64 -15.47
N PRO A 239 -3.63 -17.70 -15.45
CA PRO A 239 -4.88 -17.76 -16.20
C PRO A 239 -5.81 -16.57 -15.93
N LYS A 240 -6.41 -16.03 -17.00
CA LYS A 240 -7.39 -14.93 -16.92
C LYS A 240 -8.83 -15.41 -16.74
N GLU A 241 -9.08 -16.69 -17.00
CA GLU A 241 -10.40 -17.32 -16.86
C GLU A 241 -10.24 -18.62 -16.06
N ARG A 242 -11.35 -19.14 -15.54
CA ARG A 242 -11.41 -20.39 -14.79
C ARG A 242 -11.84 -21.56 -15.65
#